data_AF-A0A8T2U5P9-F1
#
_entry.id   AF-A0A8T2U5P9-F1
#
_cell.length_a   1.000
_cell.length_b   1.000
_cell.length_c   1.000
_cell.angle_alpha   90.00
_cell.angle_beta   90.00
_cell.angle_gamma   90.00
#
_symmetry.space_group_name_H-M   'P 1'
#
loop_
_entity.id
_entity.type
_entity.pdbx_description
1 polymer ?
#
loop_
_entity_poly.entity_id
_entity_poly.type
_entity_poly.pdbx_seq_one_letter_code
_entity_poly.pdbx_strand_id
1 'polypeptide(L)'
;MQPASFSSVKLRPFEQFSAESSSCPPVLKLPGRETSAGRALFALFNGYDLARKRGNLYSQRNIARTRSRPPECRPPELKTPPKPSAKKKTVKVPKFRRRPTVDPSECQPCHPVGKKKASEILRQLQIDLERKELPPHPTKPLLDEKEKARLAIMFEWSGRMDKEQLMADMAVLTNQPQKSKFRVRPQKVPQGSVAEMESMVEQISKEIQEREEFMREMDKLGRAEKYKSQIRHEIEQRIKEMEKLDLLIKTEGD
;
A
#
# COMPACT_ATOMS: atom_id res chain seq x y z
N MET A 1 -17.66 59.24 44.60
CA MET A 1 -17.40 58.36 43.44
C MET A 1 -15.96 57.88 43.56
N GLN A 2 -15.73 56.58 43.78
CA GLN A 2 -14.39 56.01 43.91
C GLN A 2 -13.96 55.38 42.57
N PRO A 3 -12.69 55.52 42.14
CA PRO A 3 -12.21 54.86 40.94
C PRO A 3 -11.85 53.39 41.23
N ALA A 4 -12.35 52.50 40.37
CA ALA A 4 -12.06 51.07 40.40
C ALA A 4 -10.60 50.81 39.99
N SER A 5 -9.86 50.09 40.83
CA SER A 5 -8.51 49.60 40.57
C SER A 5 -8.56 48.33 39.73
N PHE A 6 -7.98 48.37 38.52
CA PHE A 6 -7.77 47.18 37.70
C PHE A 6 -6.48 46.49 38.13
N SER A 7 -6.62 45.26 38.63
CA SER A 7 -5.50 44.36 38.94
C SER A 7 -4.81 43.90 37.66
N SER A 8 -3.50 44.12 37.59
CA SER A 8 -2.62 43.70 36.51
C SER A 8 -2.54 42.17 36.40
N VAL A 9 -3.06 41.62 35.29
CA VAL A 9 -2.95 40.20 34.96
C VAL A 9 -1.52 39.92 34.49
N LYS A 10 -0.77 39.16 35.28
CA LYS A 10 0.58 38.68 34.98
C LYS A 10 0.51 37.61 33.88
N LEU A 11 0.82 37.98 32.64
CA LEU A 11 1.03 37.03 31.54
C LEU A 11 2.27 36.17 31.83
N ARG A 12 2.11 34.85 31.84
CA ARG A 12 3.22 33.91 31.96
C ARG A 12 4.04 33.89 30.65
N PRO A 13 5.37 33.71 30.73
CA PRO A 13 6.19 33.57 29.54
C PRO A 13 5.82 32.28 28.81
N PHE A 14 5.69 32.41 27.49
CA PHE A 14 5.41 31.35 26.54
C PHE A 14 6.64 30.43 26.46
N GLU A 15 6.57 29.26 27.08
CA GLU A 15 7.63 28.25 26.99
C GLU A 15 7.75 27.75 25.55
N GLN A 16 8.96 27.93 24.99
CA GLN A 16 9.35 27.40 23.69
C GLN A 16 9.40 25.87 23.77
N PHE A 17 8.39 25.21 23.20
CA PHE A 17 8.48 23.79 22.87
C PHE A 17 9.46 23.61 21.72
N SER A 18 10.67 23.14 22.04
CA SER A 18 11.62 22.59 21.08
C SER A 18 10.98 21.40 20.38
N ALA A 19 10.65 21.57 19.10
CA ALA A 19 10.21 20.48 18.24
C ALA A 19 11.41 19.59 17.91
N GLU A 20 11.52 18.48 18.62
CA GLU A 20 12.43 17.39 18.26
C GLU A 20 12.01 16.79 16.91
N SER A 21 12.96 16.80 16.00
CA SER A 21 12.86 16.35 14.62
C SER A 21 12.56 14.86 14.53
N SER A 22 11.31 14.50 14.24
CA SER A 22 10.96 13.18 13.71
C SER A 22 11.34 13.11 12.24
N SER A 23 12.39 12.34 11.94
CA SER A 23 12.90 12.10 10.59
C SER A 23 11.97 11.16 9.81
N CYS A 24 10.84 11.69 9.33
CA CYS A 24 10.16 11.09 8.19
C CYS A 24 10.93 11.46 6.91
N PRO A 25 11.21 10.51 6.00
CA PRO A 25 11.83 10.84 4.71
C PRO A 25 10.95 11.85 3.96
N PRO A 26 11.52 12.76 3.17
CA PRO A 26 10.78 13.83 2.51
C PRO A 26 9.85 13.23 1.46
N VAL A 27 8.61 12.96 1.85
CA VAL A 27 7.48 12.99 0.92
C VAL A 27 7.53 14.39 0.33
N LEU A 28 7.74 14.51 -0.98
CA LEU A 28 7.74 15.78 -1.72
C LEU A 28 6.61 16.68 -1.21
N LYS A 29 6.94 17.57 -0.27
CA LYS A 29 6.03 18.58 0.26
C LYS A 29 5.93 19.61 -0.84
N LEU A 30 5.00 19.40 -1.76
CA LEU A 30 4.64 20.40 -2.75
C LEU A 30 4.15 21.63 -1.97
N PRO A 31 4.86 22.77 -2.03
CA PRO A 31 4.53 23.92 -1.21
C PRO A 31 3.10 24.37 -1.49
N GLY A 32 2.32 24.57 -0.42
CA GLY A 32 0.95 25.09 -0.49
C GLY A 32 -0.15 24.06 -0.28
N ARG A 33 0.11 22.75 -0.42
CA ARG A 33 -0.93 21.71 -0.19
C ARG A 33 -1.35 21.54 1.28
N GLU A 34 -0.53 21.99 2.23
CA GLU A 34 -0.92 21.99 3.65
C GLU A 34 -2.05 22.98 3.96
N THR A 35 -2.17 24.07 3.19
CA THR A 35 -3.19 25.09 3.40
C THR A 35 -4.55 24.70 2.80
N SER A 36 -5.65 25.19 3.37
CA SER A 36 -7.00 25.01 2.81
C SER A 36 -7.11 25.66 1.43
N ALA A 37 -6.51 26.84 1.25
CA ALA A 37 -6.45 27.55 -0.02
C ALA A 37 -5.70 26.76 -1.10
N GLY A 38 -4.54 26.19 -0.79
CA GLY A 38 -3.80 25.38 -1.77
C GLY A 38 -4.46 24.04 -2.08
N ARG A 39 -5.23 23.45 -1.15
CA ARG A 39 -6.11 22.30 -1.45
C ARG A 39 -7.24 22.68 -2.41
N ALA A 40 -7.85 23.85 -2.25
CA ALA A 40 -8.90 24.36 -3.13
C ALA A 40 -8.36 24.69 -4.53
N LEU A 41 -7.20 25.36 -4.61
CA LEU A 41 -6.52 25.61 -5.89
C LEU A 41 -6.09 24.32 -6.57
N PHE A 42 -5.57 23.34 -5.82
CA PHE A 42 -5.25 22.03 -6.36
C PHE A 42 -6.48 21.29 -6.91
N ALA A 43 -7.63 21.40 -6.25
CA ALA A 43 -8.88 20.85 -6.74
C ALA A 43 -9.38 21.57 -8.01
N LEU A 44 -9.21 22.89 -8.10
CA LEU A 44 -9.55 23.71 -9.27
C LEU A 44 -8.65 23.40 -10.48
N PHE A 45 -7.34 23.22 -10.27
CA PHE A 45 -6.35 22.92 -11.31
C PHE A 45 -6.20 21.41 -11.59
N ASN A 46 -7.31 20.69 -11.74
CA ASN A 46 -7.37 19.29 -12.17
C ASN A 46 -6.70 18.25 -11.24
N GLY A 47 -6.64 18.53 -9.94
CA GLY A 47 -5.76 17.80 -9.02
C GLY A 47 -5.84 16.28 -9.06
N TYR A 48 -7.05 15.71 -9.04
CA TYR A 48 -7.23 14.25 -9.09
C TYR A 48 -7.67 13.74 -10.46
N ASP A 49 -7.98 14.62 -11.41
CA ASP A 49 -8.56 14.20 -12.68
C ASP A 49 -7.55 13.51 -13.57
N LEU A 50 -6.28 13.94 -13.55
CA LEU A 50 -5.24 13.26 -14.30
C LEU A 50 -5.00 11.84 -13.77
N ALA A 51 -4.97 11.68 -12.44
CA ALA A 51 -4.81 10.38 -11.79
C ALA A 51 -6.03 9.47 -12.03
N ARG A 52 -7.25 10.04 -11.97
CA ARG A 52 -8.50 9.33 -12.23
C ARG A 52 -8.61 8.90 -13.69
N LYS A 53 -8.25 9.76 -14.64
CA LYS A 53 -8.17 9.44 -16.08
C LYS A 53 -7.17 8.31 -16.33
N ARG A 54 -5.96 8.37 -15.73
CA ARG A 54 -4.98 7.27 -15.82
C ARG A 54 -5.49 5.97 -15.22
N GLY A 55 -6.17 6.02 -14.06
CA GLY A 55 -6.78 4.85 -13.43
C GLY A 55 -7.87 4.22 -14.31
N ASN A 56 -8.72 5.04 -14.92
CA ASN A 56 -9.76 4.59 -15.84
C ASN A 56 -9.17 3.94 -17.10
N LEU A 57 -8.13 4.54 -17.69
CA LEU A 57 -7.43 3.96 -18.84
C LEU A 57 -6.77 2.62 -18.50
N TYR A 58 -6.15 2.50 -17.33
CA TYR A 58 -5.57 1.24 -16.86
C TYR A 58 -6.64 0.15 -16.67
N SER A 59 -7.79 0.50 -16.07
CA SER A 59 -8.91 -0.43 -15.90
C SER A 59 -9.47 -0.89 -17.25
N GLN A 60 -9.70 0.03 -18.20
CA GLN A 60 -10.14 -0.30 -19.55
C GLN A 60 -9.14 -1.21 -20.28
N ARG A 61 -7.83 -0.94 -20.16
CA ARG A 61 -6.78 -1.79 -20.76
C ARG A 61 -6.80 -3.21 -20.17
N ASN A 62 -7.01 -3.36 -18.87
CA ASN A 62 -7.13 -4.67 -18.23
C ASN A 62 -8.39 -5.41 -18.66
N ILE A 63 -9.53 -4.72 -18.78
CA ILE A 63 -10.77 -5.31 -19.30
C ILE A 63 -10.61 -5.74 -20.76
N ALA A 64 -9.98 -4.92 -21.59
CA ALA A 64 -9.69 -5.27 -22.97
C ALA A 64 -8.78 -6.50 -23.05
N ARG A 65 -7.72 -6.54 -22.24
CA ARG A 65 -6.78 -7.68 -22.18
C ARG A 65 -7.42 -8.97 -21.68
N THR A 66 -8.34 -8.90 -20.72
CA THR A 66 -9.06 -10.10 -20.23
C THR A 66 -10.08 -10.59 -21.25
N ARG A 67 -10.71 -9.69 -22.02
CA ARG A 67 -11.65 -10.04 -23.10
C ARG A 67 -10.98 -10.57 -24.35
N SER A 68 -9.82 -10.01 -24.72
CA SER A 68 -9.06 -10.43 -25.92
C SER A 68 -8.26 -11.71 -25.71
N ARG A 69 -8.23 -12.25 -24.49
CA ARG A 69 -7.51 -13.49 -24.19
C ARG A 69 -8.29 -14.67 -24.80
N PRO A 70 -7.68 -15.46 -25.71
CA PRO A 70 -8.36 -16.59 -26.32
C PRO A 70 -8.85 -17.56 -25.24
N PRO A 71 -10.02 -18.20 -25.44
CA PRO A 71 -10.65 -19.06 -24.43
C PRO A 71 -9.76 -20.23 -23.98
N GLU A 72 -8.79 -20.64 -24.80
CA GLU A 72 -7.77 -21.66 -24.47
C GLU A 72 -6.83 -21.25 -23.32
N CYS A 73 -6.68 -19.96 -23.04
CA CYS A 73 -5.84 -19.46 -21.93
C CYS A 73 -6.63 -19.17 -20.64
N ARG A 74 -7.93 -19.46 -20.61
CA ARG A 74 -8.66 -19.51 -19.32
C ARG A 74 -8.25 -20.82 -18.65
N PRO A 75 -7.91 -20.80 -17.35
CA PRO A 75 -7.80 -22.04 -16.59
C PRO A 75 -9.06 -22.85 -16.88
N PRO A 76 -8.94 -24.15 -17.25
CA PRO A 76 -10.12 -24.96 -17.50
C PRO A 76 -11.02 -24.81 -16.28
N GLU A 77 -12.29 -24.46 -16.51
CA GLU A 77 -13.29 -24.50 -15.44
C GLU A 77 -13.26 -25.92 -14.92
N LEU A 78 -12.60 -26.10 -13.77
CA LEU A 78 -12.61 -27.35 -13.03
C LEU A 78 -14.10 -27.63 -12.81
N LYS A 79 -14.63 -28.59 -13.57
CA LYS A 79 -15.89 -29.24 -13.28
C LYS A 79 -15.73 -29.80 -11.87
N THR A 80 -16.06 -28.98 -10.88
CA THR A 80 -16.00 -29.39 -9.49
C THR A 80 -16.92 -30.60 -9.41
N PRO A 81 -16.40 -31.79 -9.05
CA PRO A 81 -17.26 -32.95 -8.87
C PRO A 81 -18.35 -32.56 -7.86
N PRO A 82 -19.59 -33.05 -8.02
CA PRO A 82 -20.67 -32.73 -7.09
C PRO A 82 -20.16 -32.99 -5.68
N LYS A 83 -20.07 -31.92 -4.88
CA LYS A 83 -19.50 -31.95 -3.55
C LYS A 83 -20.22 -33.08 -2.78
N PRO A 84 -19.53 -34.16 -2.36
CA PRO A 84 -20.19 -35.24 -1.64
C PRO A 84 -20.87 -34.61 -0.43
N SER A 85 -22.17 -34.81 -0.31
CA SER A 85 -22.95 -34.26 0.79
C SER A 85 -22.41 -34.86 2.09
N ALA A 86 -21.51 -34.15 2.75
CA ALA A 86 -20.96 -34.58 4.02
C ALA A 86 -22.14 -34.76 4.97
N LYS A 87 -22.38 -36.02 5.40
CA LYS A 87 -23.35 -36.34 6.46
C LYS A 87 -22.88 -35.57 7.69
N LYS A 88 -23.52 -34.44 7.98
CA LYS A 88 -23.20 -33.62 9.15
C LYS A 88 -23.42 -34.51 10.37
N LYS A 89 -22.37 -34.73 11.16
CA LYS A 89 -22.48 -35.43 12.44
C LYS A 89 -23.45 -34.60 13.31
N THR A 90 -24.67 -35.09 13.50
CA THR A 90 -25.65 -34.46 14.39
C THR A 90 -25.23 -34.72 15.83
N VAL A 91 -24.53 -33.75 16.42
CA VAL A 91 -24.24 -33.74 17.85
C VAL A 91 -25.52 -33.35 18.59
N LYS A 92 -25.98 -34.20 19.54
CA LYS A 92 -27.13 -33.91 20.39
C LYS A 92 -26.75 -32.85 21.41
N VAL A 93 -26.90 -31.58 21.05
CA VAL A 93 -26.70 -30.46 21.97
C VAL A 93 -27.98 -30.29 22.82
N PRO A 94 -27.88 -30.04 24.14
CA PRO A 94 -29.03 -29.72 24.99
C PRO A 94 -29.88 -28.61 24.36
N LYS A 95 -31.16 -28.91 24.15
CA LYS A 95 -32.11 -27.94 23.57
C LYS A 95 -32.48 -26.92 24.64
N PHE A 96 -31.76 -25.80 24.67
CA PHE A 96 -32.18 -24.65 25.46
C PHE A 96 -33.56 -24.19 24.96
N ARG A 97 -34.53 -24.10 25.88
CA ARG A 97 -35.86 -23.57 25.57
C ARG A 97 -35.68 -22.16 25.01
N ARG A 98 -36.22 -21.92 23.80
CA ARG A 98 -36.26 -20.56 23.23
C ARG A 98 -36.98 -19.66 24.24
N ARG A 99 -36.33 -18.55 24.62
CA ARG A 99 -36.98 -17.52 25.44
C ARG A 99 -38.29 -17.11 24.75
N PRO A 100 -39.37 -16.88 25.51
CA PRO A 100 -40.61 -16.33 24.95
C PRO A 100 -40.26 -15.06 24.17
N THR A 101 -40.77 -15.00 22.95
CA THR A 101 -40.62 -13.89 22.02
C THR A 101 -41.04 -12.60 22.71
N VAL A 102 -40.06 -11.73 22.96
CA VAL A 102 -40.32 -10.32 23.22
C VAL A 102 -41.02 -9.78 21.97
N ASP A 103 -42.07 -8.98 22.18
CA ASP A 103 -42.91 -8.47 21.11
C ASP A 103 -42.08 -7.87 19.97
N PRO A 104 -42.35 -8.24 18.70
CA PRO A 104 -41.56 -7.83 17.54
C PRO A 104 -41.64 -6.33 17.20
N SER A 105 -42.24 -5.50 18.07
CA SER A 105 -42.29 -4.04 17.90
C SER A 105 -40.99 -3.33 18.29
N GLU A 106 -40.08 -4.00 19.01
CA GLU A 106 -38.80 -3.39 19.47
C GLU A 106 -37.56 -3.87 18.72
N CYS A 107 -37.65 -4.94 17.92
CA CYS A 107 -36.54 -5.38 17.07
C CYS A 107 -36.71 -4.81 15.66
N GLN A 108 -36.06 -3.67 15.39
CA GLN A 108 -35.97 -3.12 14.03
C GLN A 108 -35.48 -4.22 13.07
N PRO A 109 -36.29 -4.59 12.06
CA PRO A 109 -35.87 -5.57 11.08
C PRO A 109 -34.67 -5.03 10.31
N CYS A 110 -33.57 -5.79 10.28
CA CYS A 110 -32.48 -5.56 9.34
C CYS A 110 -33.00 -5.93 7.93
N HIS A 111 -33.77 -5.03 7.32
CA HIS A 111 -34.30 -5.21 5.98
C HIS A 111 -33.16 -5.36 4.98
N PRO A 112 -33.17 -6.37 4.07
CA PRO A 112 -32.27 -6.37 2.92
C PRO A 112 -32.68 -5.21 2.02
N VAL A 113 -31.95 -4.10 2.11
CA VAL A 113 -32.31 -2.86 1.45
C VAL A 113 -32.17 -3.05 -0.06
N GLY A 114 -33.30 -2.97 -0.77
CA GLY A 114 -33.31 -2.89 -2.23
C GLY A 114 -32.50 -1.67 -2.72
N LYS A 115 -32.15 -1.66 -4.01
CA LYS A 115 -31.39 -0.55 -4.61
C LYS A 115 -32.17 0.76 -4.42
N LYS A 116 -31.65 1.68 -3.61
CA LYS A 116 -32.22 3.03 -3.43
C LYS A 116 -32.24 3.77 -4.77
N LYS A 117 -33.27 4.59 -5.00
CA LYS A 117 -33.31 5.49 -6.16
C LYS A 117 -32.20 6.54 -6.04
N ALA A 118 -31.64 6.96 -7.16
CA ALA A 118 -30.51 7.90 -7.17
C ALA A 118 -30.81 9.22 -6.43
N SER A 119 -32.04 9.73 -6.51
CA SER A 119 -32.48 10.92 -5.78
C SER A 119 -32.44 10.76 -4.26
N GLU A 120 -32.77 9.58 -3.77
CA GLU A 120 -32.79 9.27 -2.34
C GLU A 120 -31.37 9.12 -1.78
N ILE A 121 -30.45 8.58 -2.59
CA ILE A 121 -29.02 8.54 -2.27
C ILE A 121 -28.47 9.97 -2.15
N LEU A 122 -28.80 10.86 -3.09
CA LEU A 122 -28.35 12.25 -3.06
C LEU A 122 -28.90 13.01 -1.85
N ARG A 123 -30.18 12.81 -1.51
CA ARG A 123 -30.79 13.41 -0.32
C ARG A 123 -30.14 12.91 0.97
N GLN A 124 -29.83 11.62 1.06
CA GLN A 124 -29.14 11.04 2.22
C GLN A 124 -27.73 11.62 2.37
N LEU A 125 -26.99 11.77 1.27
CA LEU A 125 -25.66 12.40 1.30
C LEU A 125 -25.72 13.85 1.78
N GLN A 126 -26.78 14.58 1.43
CA GLN A 126 -26.98 15.95 1.88
C GLN A 126 -27.24 16.02 3.38
N ILE A 127 -28.06 15.11 3.91
CA ILE A 127 -28.31 14.96 5.35
C ILE A 127 -27.02 14.55 6.09
N ASP A 128 -26.24 13.62 5.54
CA ASP A 128 -24.98 13.16 6.15
C ASP A 128 -23.90 14.26 6.11
N LEU A 129 -23.93 15.15 5.11
CA LEU A 129 -23.10 16.35 5.03
C LEU A 129 -23.50 17.40 6.07
N GLU A 130 -24.80 17.62 6.28
CA GLU A 130 -25.32 18.54 7.30
C GLU A 130 -25.08 18.01 8.72
N ARG A 131 -25.10 16.69 8.89
CA ARG A 131 -24.75 15.99 10.15
C ARG A 131 -23.26 15.92 10.44
N LYS A 132 -22.39 16.63 9.71
CA LYS A 132 -20.93 16.66 9.94
C LYS A 132 -20.54 17.37 11.25
N GLU A 133 -20.99 16.85 12.37
CA GLU A 133 -20.09 16.60 13.49
C GLU A 133 -19.55 15.18 13.32
N LEU A 134 -18.59 15.03 12.41
CA LEU A 134 -17.84 13.79 12.33
C LEU A 134 -17.19 13.57 13.70
N PRO A 135 -17.27 12.36 14.28
CA PRO A 135 -16.52 12.07 15.50
C PRO A 135 -15.06 12.44 15.25
N PRO A 136 -14.39 13.08 16.22
CA PRO A 136 -13.04 13.58 16.04
C PRO A 136 -12.15 12.42 15.56
N HIS A 137 -11.37 12.68 14.52
CA HIS A 137 -10.45 11.67 13.99
C HIS A 137 -9.55 11.18 15.13
N PRO A 138 -9.39 9.86 15.30
CA PRO A 138 -8.52 9.33 16.35
C PRO A 138 -7.11 9.87 16.12
N THR A 139 -6.64 10.69 17.05
CA THR A 139 -5.34 11.38 16.97
C THR A 139 -4.17 10.42 17.19
N LYS A 140 -4.45 9.26 17.79
CA LYS A 140 -3.46 8.24 18.09
C LYS A 140 -3.46 7.15 17.02
N PRO A 141 -2.29 6.58 16.68
CA PRO A 141 -2.22 5.38 15.85
C PRO A 141 -3.14 4.32 16.47
N LEU A 142 -4.08 3.81 15.66
CA LEU A 142 -5.13 2.91 16.14
C LEU A 142 -4.57 1.56 16.64
N LEU A 143 -3.34 1.23 16.24
CA LEU A 143 -2.61 0.03 16.65
C LEU A 143 -1.18 0.41 17.07
N ASP A 144 -0.71 -0.22 18.14
CA ASP A 144 0.68 -0.17 18.58
C ASP A 144 1.60 -0.83 17.52
N GLU A 145 2.85 -0.37 17.45
CA GLU A 145 3.83 -0.89 16.47
C GLU A 145 4.04 -2.41 16.59
N LYS A 146 3.92 -2.94 17.81
CA LYS A 146 3.97 -4.39 18.09
C LYS A 146 2.82 -5.14 17.44
N GLU A 147 1.61 -4.61 17.53
CA GLU A 147 0.43 -5.26 16.97
C GLU A 147 0.40 -5.13 15.44
N LYS A 148 0.87 -4.00 14.93
CA LYS A 148 1.09 -3.79 13.49
C LYS A 148 2.10 -4.80 12.92
N ALA A 149 3.21 -5.05 13.61
CA ALA A 149 4.19 -6.07 13.21
C ALA A 149 3.57 -7.48 13.24
N ARG A 150 2.81 -7.81 14.29
CA ARG A 150 2.11 -9.09 14.40
C ARG A 150 1.15 -9.33 13.22
N LEU A 151 0.38 -8.31 12.84
CA LEU A 151 -0.54 -8.41 11.72
C LEU A 151 0.17 -8.48 10.37
N ALA A 152 1.28 -7.77 10.20
CA ALA A 152 2.09 -7.85 9.00
C ALA A 152 2.60 -9.29 8.77
N ILE A 153 3.13 -9.93 9.82
CA ILE A 153 3.55 -11.34 9.78
C ILE A 153 2.33 -12.25 9.51
N MET A 154 1.21 -12.04 10.20
CA MET A 154 0.01 -12.85 9.99
C MET A 154 -0.52 -12.78 8.54
N PHE A 155 -0.46 -11.61 7.91
CA PHE A 155 -0.92 -11.42 6.52
C PHE A 155 0.07 -11.91 5.48
N GLU A 156 1.37 -11.70 5.67
CA GLU A 156 2.41 -12.22 4.79
C GLU A 156 2.32 -13.75 4.69
N TRP A 157 1.90 -14.41 5.76
CA TRP A 157 1.88 -15.87 5.86
C TRP A 157 0.48 -16.51 5.79
N SER A 158 -0.57 -15.71 5.56
CA SER A 158 -1.95 -16.12 5.19
C SER A 158 -2.48 -17.43 5.83
N GLY A 159 -2.19 -17.65 7.12
CA GLY A 159 -2.70 -18.80 7.88
C GLY A 159 -1.99 -20.14 7.63
N ARG A 160 -0.76 -20.15 7.08
CA ARG A 160 0.02 -21.38 6.82
C ARG A 160 1.18 -21.62 7.79
N MET A 161 1.11 -21.14 9.04
CA MET A 161 2.13 -21.45 10.06
C MET A 161 1.54 -22.01 11.32
N ASP A 162 2.26 -22.97 11.91
CA ASP A 162 2.05 -23.42 13.28
C ASP A 162 2.41 -22.28 14.25
N LYS A 163 1.58 -22.14 15.29
CA LYS A 163 1.64 -21.02 16.24
C LYS A 163 3.00 -20.84 16.92
N GLU A 164 3.75 -21.93 17.06
CA GLU A 164 5.08 -21.97 17.68
C GLU A 164 6.17 -21.39 16.79
N GLN A 165 6.12 -21.65 15.48
CA GLN A 165 7.06 -21.07 14.52
C GLN A 165 6.86 -19.55 14.39
N LEU A 166 5.60 -19.10 14.47
CA LEU A 166 5.26 -17.67 14.45
C LEU A 166 5.84 -16.90 15.65
N MET A 167 5.89 -17.54 16.83
CA MET A 167 6.51 -16.94 18.03
C MET A 167 8.04 -16.96 17.96
N ALA A 168 8.64 -18.00 17.37
CA ALA A 168 10.08 -18.07 17.16
C ALA A 168 10.56 -16.95 16.22
N ASP A 169 9.87 -16.72 15.10
CA ASP A 169 10.22 -15.67 14.14
C ASP A 169 10.03 -14.25 14.72
N MET A 170 9.02 -14.05 15.57
CA MET A 170 8.84 -12.80 16.32
C MET A 170 10.01 -12.50 17.26
N ALA A 171 10.54 -13.51 17.95
CA ALA A 171 11.68 -13.34 18.87
C ALA A 171 13.00 -13.05 18.14
N VAL A 172 13.16 -13.58 16.92
CA VAL A 172 14.32 -13.31 16.07
C VAL A 172 14.28 -11.87 15.52
N LEU A 173 13.09 -11.38 15.13
CA LEU A 173 12.91 -10.01 14.61
C LEU A 173 13.16 -8.92 15.66
N THR A 174 12.90 -9.19 16.95
CA THR A 174 13.17 -8.22 18.03
C THR A 174 14.65 -8.03 18.35
N ASN A 175 15.52 -8.98 17.98
CA ASN A 175 16.94 -8.97 18.35
C ASN A 175 17.89 -8.79 17.16
N GLN A 176 17.39 -8.63 15.94
CA GLN A 176 18.22 -8.48 14.75
C GLN A 176 18.42 -7.00 14.38
N PRO A 177 19.66 -6.50 14.25
CA PRO A 177 19.90 -5.23 13.58
C PRO A 177 19.45 -5.39 12.12
N GLN A 178 18.56 -4.50 11.69
CA GLN A 178 17.90 -4.55 10.38
C GLN A 178 18.93 -4.54 9.23
N LYS A 179 19.35 -5.72 8.77
CA LYS A 179 19.98 -5.85 7.46
C LYS A 179 18.87 -5.85 6.42
N SER A 180 18.68 -4.68 5.82
CA SER A 180 17.74 -4.45 4.73
C SER A 180 17.99 -5.45 3.60
N LYS A 181 17.07 -6.39 3.41
CA LYS A 181 16.98 -7.14 2.16
C LYS A 181 16.58 -6.12 1.09
N PHE A 182 17.57 -5.61 0.37
CA PHE A 182 17.41 -4.72 -0.76
C PHE A 182 16.57 -5.43 -1.85
N ARG A 183 15.26 -5.22 -1.83
CA ARG A 183 14.49 -5.24 -3.07
C ARG A 183 14.95 -4.02 -3.85
N VAL A 184 15.83 -4.23 -4.84
CA VAL A 184 16.19 -3.21 -5.83
C VAL A 184 14.90 -2.87 -6.58
N ARG A 185 14.21 -1.81 -6.11
CA ARG A 185 13.21 -1.15 -6.94
C ARG A 185 13.93 -0.61 -8.17
N PRO A 186 13.30 -0.61 -9.36
CA PRO A 186 13.88 0.08 -10.50
C PRO A 186 14.15 1.52 -10.07
N GLN A 187 15.44 1.89 -10.01
CA GLN A 187 15.83 3.23 -9.66
C GLN A 187 15.29 4.14 -10.77
N LYS A 188 14.56 5.17 -10.37
CA LYS A 188 14.20 6.24 -11.30
C LYS A 188 15.53 6.88 -11.70
N VAL A 189 15.81 6.90 -13.00
CA VAL A 189 16.99 7.57 -13.55
C VAL A 189 16.95 9.03 -13.07
N PRO A 190 17.93 9.48 -12.27
CA PRO A 190 18.00 10.88 -11.88
C PRO A 190 18.31 11.72 -13.13
N GLN A 191 17.66 12.87 -13.26
CA GLN A 191 18.09 13.91 -14.21
C GLN A 191 19.30 14.59 -13.58
N GLY A 192 20.46 13.93 -13.71
CA GLY A 192 21.75 14.40 -13.25
C GLY A 192 22.54 15.06 -14.38
N SER A 193 23.72 15.61 -14.05
CA SER A 193 24.66 16.10 -15.07
C SER A 193 25.10 14.96 -16.01
N VAL A 194 25.49 15.27 -17.25
CA VAL A 194 26.01 14.28 -18.22
C VAL A 194 27.12 13.41 -17.61
N ALA A 195 28.02 14.01 -16.83
CA ALA A 195 29.09 13.28 -16.13
C ALA A 195 28.57 12.25 -15.10
N GLU A 196 27.43 12.53 -14.45
CA GLU A 196 26.80 11.57 -13.52
C GLU A 196 26.17 10.41 -14.29
N MET A 197 25.60 10.68 -15.46
CA MET A 197 25.03 9.65 -16.34
C MET A 197 26.12 8.73 -16.89
N GLU A 198 27.26 9.28 -17.32
CA GLU A 198 28.43 8.48 -17.73
C GLU A 198 28.95 7.59 -16.59
N SER A 199 29.05 8.13 -15.37
CA SER A 199 29.44 7.33 -14.20
C SER A 199 28.45 6.20 -13.91
N MET A 200 27.14 6.42 -14.10
CA MET A 200 26.13 5.37 -13.98
C MET A 200 26.28 4.30 -15.07
N VAL A 201 26.63 4.66 -16.31
CA VAL A 201 26.92 3.70 -17.38
C VAL A 201 28.11 2.82 -17.01
N GLU A 202 29.18 3.40 -16.46
CA GLU A 202 30.33 2.62 -15.97
C GLU A 202 29.96 1.67 -14.82
N GLN A 203 29.08 2.10 -13.92
CA GLN A 203 28.61 1.23 -12.84
C GLN A 203 27.78 0.07 -13.38
N ILE A 204 26.88 0.33 -14.33
CA ILE A 204 26.05 -0.71 -14.95
C ILE A 204 26.91 -1.72 -15.73
N SER A 205 27.97 -1.26 -16.42
CA SER A 205 28.87 -2.16 -17.14
C SER A 205 29.64 -3.10 -16.21
N LYS A 206 30.11 -2.60 -15.06
CA LYS A 206 30.72 -3.43 -13.99
C LYS A 206 29.73 -4.46 -13.45
N GLU A 207 28.49 -4.04 -13.19
CA GLU A 207 27.42 -4.92 -12.73
C GLU A 207 27.06 -6.05 -13.72
N ILE A 208 27.20 -5.81 -15.03
CA ILE A 208 27.02 -6.84 -16.05
C ILE A 208 28.19 -7.83 -16.00
N GLN A 209 29.42 -7.33 -15.92
CA GLN A 209 30.63 -8.18 -15.83
C GLN A 209 30.59 -9.10 -14.60
N GLU A 210 30.22 -8.57 -13.43
CA GLU A 210 30.07 -9.36 -12.19
C GLU A 210 29.05 -10.50 -12.36
N ARG A 211 27.94 -10.24 -13.07
CA ARG A 211 26.91 -11.27 -13.34
C ARG A 211 27.38 -12.33 -14.32
N GLU A 212 28.14 -11.95 -15.33
CA GLU A 212 28.75 -12.88 -16.29
C GLU A 212 29.84 -13.73 -15.63
N GLU A 213 30.63 -13.15 -14.73
CA GLU A 213 31.61 -13.86 -13.91
C GLU A 213 30.93 -14.84 -12.95
N PHE A 214 29.89 -14.41 -12.25
CA PHE A 214 29.08 -15.29 -11.41
C PHE A 214 28.53 -16.49 -12.21
N MET A 215 28.03 -16.26 -13.43
CA MET A 215 27.58 -17.36 -14.30
C MET A 215 28.71 -18.30 -14.68
N ARG A 216 29.90 -17.78 -15.02
CA ARG A 216 31.09 -18.60 -15.31
C ARG A 216 31.51 -19.42 -14.09
N GLU A 217 31.46 -18.87 -12.89
CA GLU A 217 31.75 -19.59 -11.65
C GLU A 217 30.74 -20.69 -11.35
N MET A 218 29.44 -20.39 -11.49
CA MET A 218 28.39 -21.39 -11.29
C MET A 218 28.41 -22.50 -12.34
N ASP A 219 28.87 -22.21 -13.56
CA ASP A 219 29.04 -23.20 -14.62
C ASP A 219 30.20 -24.16 -14.32
N LYS A 220 31.34 -23.64 -13.83
CA LYS A 220 32.45 -24.47 -13.33
C LYS A 220 32.02 -25.41 -12.20
N LEU A 221 31.06 -25.00 -11.38
CA LEU A 221 30.50 -25.80 -10.28
C LEU A 221 29.36 -26.73 -10.73
N GLY A 222 28.96 -26.72 -12.01
CA GLY A 222 27.85 -27.53 -12.53
C GLY A 222 26.47 -27.11 -12.03
N ARG A 223 26.32 -25.88 -11.51
CA ARG A 223 25.07 -25.34 -10.95
C ARG A 223 24.48 -24.20 -11.78
N ALA A 224 25.05 -23.88 -12.94
CA ALA A 224 24.62 -22.78 -13.79
C ALA A 224 23.14 -22.85 -14.16
N GLU A 225 22.61 -24.03 -14.49
CA GLU A 225 21.22 -24.19 -14.94
C GLU A 225 20.19 -23.67 -13.92
N LYS A 226 20.50 -23.68 -12.61
CA LYS A 226 19.61 -23.15 -11.58
C LYS A 226 19.46 -21.62 -11.64
N TYR A 227 20.53 -20.91 -12.04
CA TYR A 227 20.60 -19.45 -12.00
C TYR A 227 20.53 -18.80 -13.38
N LYS A 228 20.70 -19.58 -14.44
CA LYS A 228 20.79 -19.12 -15.84
C LYS A 228 19.65 -18.21 -16.25
N SER A 229 18.40 -18.58 -15.97
CA SER A 229 17.23 -17.76 -16.35
C SER A 229 17.18 -16.45 -15.59
N GLN A 230 17.53 -16.47 -14.29
CA GLN A 230 17.51 -15.29 -13.45
C GLN A 230 18.61 -14.31 -13.89
N ILE A 231 19.85 -14.77 -14.00
CA ILE A 231 20.98 -13.89 -14.32
C ILE A 231 20.86 -13.32 -15.74
N ARG A 232 20.41 -14.12 -16.72
CA ARG A 232 20.13 -13.59 -18.06
C ARG A 232 19.11 -12.46 -18.03
N HIS A 233 18.04 -12.63 -17.26
CA HIS A 233 17.04 -11.58 -17.13
C HIS A 233 17.61 -10.31 -16.47
N GLU A 234 18.46 -10.46 -15.46
CA GLU A 234 19.12 -9.32 -14.82
C GLU A 234 20.08 -8.60 -15.78
N ILE A 235 20.87 -9.34 -16.57
CA ILE A 235 21.74 -8.76 -17.61
C ILE A 235 20.89 -8.00 -18.65
N GLU A 236 19.81 -8.59 -19.14
CA GLU A 236 18.89 -7.92 -20.08
C GLU A 236 18.28 -6.64 -19.49
N GLN A 237 17.96 -6.63 -18.20
CA GLN A 237 17.46 -5.43 -17.53
C GLN A 237 18.54 -4.34 -17.48
N ARG A 238 19.78 -4.70 -17.14
CA ARG A 238 20.90 -3.76 -17.08
C ARG A 238 21.27 -3.19 -18.45
N ILE A 239 21.25 -4.00 -19.51
CA ILE A 239 21.45 -3.53 -20.89
C ILE A 239 20.39 -2.49 -21.26
N LYS A 240 19.10 -2.75 -20.94
CA LYS A 240 18.02 -1.79 -21.21
C LYS A 240 18.11 -0.51 -20.38
N GLU A 241 18.73 -0.54 -19.21
CA GLU A 241 18.99 0.65 -18.40
C GLU A 241 20.13 1.47 -19.00
N MET A 242 21.20 0.81 -19.43
CA MET A 242 22.33 1.42 -20.14
C MET A 242 21.88 2.09 -21.45
N GLU A 243 21.09 1.39 -22.28
CA GLU A 243 20.53 1.96 -23.53
C GLU A 243 19.71 3.24 -23.29
N LYS A 244 18.99 3.32 -22.16
CA LYS A 244 18.22 4.53 -21.81
C LYS A 244 19.12 5.68 -21.40
N LEU A 245 20.18 5.40 -20.64
CA LEU A 245 21.17 6.41 -20.27
C LEU A 245 21.90 6.94 -21.50
N ASP A 246 22.30 6.06 -22.42
CA ASP A 246 22.93 6.46 -23.69
C ASP A 246 22.04 7.38 -24.52
N LEU A 247 20.73 7.08 -24.57
CA LEU A 247 19.76 7.95 -25.26
C LEU A 247 19.63 9.31 -24.55
N LEU A 248 19.61 9.34 -23.22
CA LEU A 248 19.53 10.60 -22.46
C LEU A 248 20.78 11.46 -22.63
N ILE A 249 21.97 10.86 -22.56
CA ILE A 249 23.26 11.54 -22.78
C ILE A 249 23.30 12.16 -24.17
N LYS A 250 22.88 11.42 -25.21
CA LYS A 250 22.79 11.95 -26.59
C LYS A 250 21.84 13.14 -26.69
N THR A 251 20.70 13.10 -26.02
CA THR A 251 19.73 14.21 -26.07
C THR A 251 20.13 15.44 -25.26
N GLU A 252 20.97 15.31 -24.24
CA GLU A 252 21.46 16.43 -23.42
C GLU A 252 22.79 17.01 -23.93
N GLY A 253 23.52 16.26 -24.75
CA GLY A 253 24.79 16.69 -25.37
C GLY A 253 24.65 17.42 -26.70
N ASP A 254 23.49 17.31 -27.37
CA ASP A 254 23.12 18.08 -28.57
C ASP A 254 22.46 19.43 -28.20
#